data_AF-A0A843DNN2-F1
#
_entry.id   AF-A0A843DNN2-F1
#
_cell.length_a   1.000
_cell.length_b   1.000
_cell.length_c   1.000
_cell.angle_alpha   90.00
_cell.angle_beta   90.00
_cell.angle_gamma   90.00
#
_symmetry.space_group_name_H-M   'P 1'
#
loop_
_entity.id
_entity.type
_entity.pdbx_description
1 polymer ?
#
loop_
_entity_poly.entity_id
_entity_poly.type
_entity_poly.pdbx_seq_one_letter_code
_entity_poly.pdbx_strand_id
1 'polypeptide(L)' 'KKFKPIRGKIEDFFKLLKQGLNMKEIHKYTPKSVAKTVYLNVFLGALIISQGFYSKTAIPQLSEN' A
#
# COMPACT_ATOMS: atom_id res chain seq x y z
N LYS A 1 -18.76 -7.06 -15.88
CA LYS A 1 -17.32 -6.98 -16.27
C LYS A 1 -16.71 -5.56 -16.26
N LYS A 2 -17.52 -4.48 -16.27
CA LYS A 2 -17.05 -3.07 -16.39
C LYS A 2 -16.07 -2.59 -15.30
N PHE A 3 -16.23 -3.08 -14.06
CA PHE A 3 -15.40 -2.65 -12.91
C PHE A 3 -14.18 -3.53 -12.63
N LYS A 4 -13.98 -4.60 -13.40
CA LYS A 4 -12.85 -5.52 -13.20
C LYS A 4 -11.46 -4.83 -13.24
N PRO A 5 -11.18 -3.89 -14.18
CA PRO A 5 -9.89 -3.21 -14.19
C PRO A 5 -9.71 -2.26 -12.99
N ILE A 6 -10.78 -1.58 -12.56
CA ILE A 6 -10.75 -0.67 -11.40
C ILE A 6 -10.50 -1.47 -10.12
N ARG A 7 -11.18 -2.61 -9.96
CA ARG A 7 -10.96 -3.52 -8.83
C ARG A 7 -9.52 -4.03 -8.76
N GLY A 8 -8.92 -4.39 -9.91
CA GLY A 8 -7.53 -4.83 -9.96
C GLY A 8 -6.56 -3.77 -9.44
N LYS A 9 -6.72 -2.51 -9.87
CA LYS A 9 -5.89 -1.40 -9.39
C LYS A 9 -5.99 -1.18 -7.88
N ILE A 10 -7.21 -1.30 -7.33
CA ILE A 10 -7.45 -1.16 -5.90
C ILE A 10 -6.79 -2.32 -5.13
N GLU A 11 -6.90 -3.54 -5.65
CA GLU A 11 -6.29 -4.72 -5.05
C GLU A 11 -4.75 -4.62 -5.03
N ASP A 12 -4.15 -4.17 -6.14
CA ASP A 12 -2.70 -3.96 -6.25
C ASP A 12 -2.22 -2.88 -5.27
N PHE A 13 -2.99 -1.81 -5.08
CA PHE A 13 -2.70 -0.80 -4.05
C PHE A 13 -2.70 -1.40 -2.65
N PHE A 14 -3.72 -2.20 -2.30
CA PHE A 14 -3.77 -2.85 -1.00
C PHE A 14 -2.68 -3.91 -0.80
N LYS A 15 -2.22 -4.58 -1.86
CA LYS A 15 -1.05 -5.47 -1.79
C LYS A 15 0.22 -4.71 -1.48
N LEU A 16 0.47 -3.58 -2.17
CA LEU A 16 1.61 -2.70 -1.91
C LEU A 16 1.61 -2.22 -0.45
N LEU A 17 0.47 -1.76 0.06
CA LEU A 17 0.35 -1.32 1.46
C LEU A 17 0.63 -2.46 2.45
N LYS A 18 0.09 -3.66 2.21
CA LYS A 18 0.24 -4.79 3.14
C LYS A 18 1.64 -5.40 3.12
N GLN A 19 2.26 -5.50 1.94
CA GLN A 19 3.56 -6.15 1.77
C GLN A 19 4.71 -5.13 1.85
N GLY A 20 4.68 -4.08 1.02
CA GLY A 20 5.75 -3.08 0.94
C GLY A 20 5.82 -2.13 2.14
N LEU A 21 4.71 -1.89 2.86
CA LEU A 21 4.70 -1.06 4.08
C LEU A 21 4.45 -1.88 5.35
N ASN A 22 4.56 -3.20 5.27
CA ASN A 22 4.42 -4.16 6.38
C ASN A 22 3.20 -3.88 7.28
N MET A 23 2.05 -3.54 6.68
CA MET A 23 0.81 -3.26 7.42
C MET A 23 0.08 -4.53 7.90
N LYS A 24 0.67 -5.73 7.71
CA LYS A 24 0.10 -6.99 8.20
C LYS A 24 0.21 -7.11 9.72
N GLU A 25 1.35 -6.77 10.29
CA GLU A 25 1.59 -6.85 11.74
C GLU A 25 2.12 -5.52 12.27
N ILE A 26 1.19 -4.63 12.64
CA ILE A 26 1.55 -3.34 13.23
C ILE A 26 1.74 -3.52 14.73
N HIS A 27 2.99 -3.74 15.15
CA HIS A 27 3.33 -3.78 16.57
C HIS A 27 3.41 -2.35 17.15
N LYS A 28 2.29 -1.90 17.72
CA LYS A 28 2.22 -0.64 18.48
C LYS A 28 1.49 -0.84 19.79
N TYR A 29 1.97 -0.14 20.81
CA TYR A 29 1.48 -0.24 22.19
C TYR A 29 0.06 0.30 22.40
N THR A 30 -0.37 1.28 21.60
CA THR A 30 -1.71 1.88 21.71
C THR A 30 -2.41 1.98 20.36
N PRO A 31 -3.76 1.85 20.33
CA PRO A 31 -4.55 1.94 19.10
C PRO A 31 -4.45 3.32 18.44
N LYS A 32 -4.27 4.39 19.22
CA LYS A 32 -4.00 5.74 18.70
C LYS A 32 -2.70 5.79 17.88
N SER A 33 -1.68 5.05 18.29
CA SER A 33 -0.40 4.97 17.58
C SER A 33 -0.54 4.14 16.30
N VAL A 34 -1.26 3.01 16.36
CA VAL A 34 -1.61 2.21 15.17
C VAL A 34 -2.30 3.08 14.13
N ALA A 35 -3.33 3.84 14.51
CA ALA A 35 -4.09 4.68 13.59
C ALA A 35 -3.19 5.71 12.89
N LYS A 36 -2.32 6.41 13.64
CA LYS A 36 -1.36 7.38 13.07
C LYS A 36 -0.41 6.73 12.06
N THR A 37 0.13 5.55 12.39
CA THR A 37 1.00 4.78 11.49
C THR A 37 0.23 4.34 10.23
N VAL A 38 -1.03 3.91 10.38
CA VAL A 38 -1.87 3.53 9.24
C VAL A 38 -2.11 4.70 8.30
N TYR A 39 -2.51 5.87 8.83
CA TYR A 39 -2.72 7.07 8.01
C TYR A 39 -1.45 7.50 7.27
N LEU A 40 -0.30 7.47 7.95
CA LEU A 40 0.98 7.84 7.34
C LEU A 40 1.36 6.88 6.21
N ASN A 41 1.19 5.56 6.41
CA ASN A 41 1.48 4.56 5.40
C ASN A 41 0.55 4.65 4.20
N VAL A 42 -0.76 4.90 4.41
CA VAL A 42 -1.71 5.12 3.30
C VAL A 42 -1.32 6.37 2.50
N PHE A 43 -0.95 7.45 3.18
CA PHE A 43 -0.50 8.68 2.54
C PHE A 43 0.78 8.47 1.73
N LEU A 44 1.75 7.75 2.29
CA LEU A 44 2.99 7.39 1.59
C LEU A 44 2.71 6.50 0.37
N GLY A 45 1.83 5.50 0.49
CA GLY A 45 1.42 4.68 -0.65
C GLY A 45 0.74 5.48 -1.76
N ALA A 46 -0.09 6.46 -1.39
CA ALA A 46 -0.72 7.36 -2.35
C ALA A 46 0.31 8.27 -3.05
N LEU A 47 1.32 8.77 -2.31
CA LEU A 47 2.42 9.55 -2.88
C LEU A 47 3.26 8.72 -3.86
N ILE A 48 3.59 7.47 -3.53
CA ILE A 48 4.34 6.56 -4.40
C ILE A 48 3.57 6.34 -5.72
N ILE A 49 2.26 6.14 -5.65
CA ILE A 49 1.41 6.03 -6.84
C ILE A 49 1.39 7.34 -7.64
N SER A 50 1.24 8.47 -6.95
CA SER A 50 1.17 9.80 -7.58
C SER A 50 2.48 10.20 -8.27
N GLN A 51 3.64 9.76 -7.77
CA GLN A 51 4.95 10.02 -8.37
C GLN A 51 5.25 9.14 -9.58
N GLY A 52 4.35 8.24 -9.97
CA GLY A 52 4.48 7.52 -11.24
C GLY A 52 5.33 6.25 -11.16
N PHE A 53 5.53 5.66 -9.98
CA PHE A 53 6.07 4.29 -9.84
C PHE A 53 5.08 3.21 -10.32
N TYR A 54 4.29 3.52 -11.34
CA TYR A 54 3.40 2.61 -12.06
C TYR A 54 4.17 1.82 -13.13
N SER A 55 5.44 1.49 -12.90
CA SER A 55 6.10 0.49 -13.72
C SER A 55 5.68 -0.87 -13.16
N LYS A 56 5.11 -1.73 -14.02
CA LYS A 56 4.62 -3.07 -13.64
C LYS A 56 5.69 -3.96 -12.98
N THR A 57 6.95 -3.54 -13.01
CA THR A 57 8.11 -4.17 -12.37
C THR A 57 8.48 -3.58 -11.00
N ALA A 58 8.20 -2.30 -10.75
CA ALA A 58 8.69 -1.60 -9.54
C ALA A 58 7.87 -1.93 -8.28
N ILE A 59 6.56 -2.15 -8.42
CA ILE A 59 5.70 -2.51 -7.29
C ILE A 59 6.01 -3.92 -6.74
N PRO A 60 6.22 -4.96 -7.58
CA PRO A 60 6.72 -6.25 -7.11
C PRO A 60 8.11 -6.15 -6.47
N GLN A 61 9.05 -5.40 -7.07
CA GLN A 61 10.40 -5.23 -6.53
C GLN A 61 10.47 -4.50 -5.18
N LEU A 62 9.52 -3.60 -4.89
CA LEU A 62 9.35 -2.96 -3.59
C LEU A 62 8.61 -3.84 -2.57
N SER A 63 7.96 -4.90 -3.02
CA SER A 63 7.17 -5.82 -2.19
C SER A 63 7.90 -7.14 -1.87
N GLU A 64 8.93 -7.49 -2.62
CA GLU A 64 9.71 -8.73 -2.47
C GLU A 64 10.96 -8.59 -1.60
N ASN A 65 11.35 -7.38 -1.20
CA ASN A 65 12.46 -7.13 -0.26
C ASN A 65 11.99 -7.05 1.20
#